data_AF-X1LS84-F1
#
_entry.id   AF-X1LS84-F1
#
_cell.length_a   1.000
_cell.length_b   1.000
_cell.length_c   1.000
_cell.angle_alpha   90.00
_cell.angle_beta   90.00
_cell.angle_gamma   90.00
#
_symmetry.space_group_name_H-M   'P 1'
#
loop_
_entity.id
_entity.type
_entity.pdbx_description
1 polymer ?
#
loop_
_entity_poly.entity_id
_entity_poly.type
_entity_poly.pdbx_seq_one_letter_code
_entity_poly.pdbx_strand_id
1 'polypeptide(L)'
;VDLMLTDIGDQFLVEEVTDKGKELIAKTSGLKEATKTDEARAKEAKETSHNKVTRKINTEGIEDKLLACFDDEDYWEKIAAKCISCGICTFLCPTCYCFDINDELVKKQGTRFRSWDSCAFSVYTKMPMENPRLEKWRRVRQKVCHKFEFYPMTFNVIACTGCGRCIRLCPVNWDIAQTLESLPVKV
;
A
#
# COMPACT_ATOMS: atom_id res chain seq x y z
N VAL A 1 -1.55 -17.26 -3.48
CA VAL A 1 -0.98 -18.06 -2.37
C VAL A 1 -1.53 -19.45 -2.55
N ASP A 2 -0.70 -20.46 -2.79
CA ASP A 2 -1.16 -21.82 -3.05
C ASP A 2 -1.31 -22.63 -1.76
N LEU A 3 -0.40 -22.43 -0.81
CA LEU A 3 -0.43 -23.00 0.54
C LEU A 3 -0.28 -21.87 1.57
N MET A 4 -1.07 -21.94 2.64
CA MET A 4 -0.98 -21.02 3.78
C MET A 4 -0.48 -21.79 5.00
N LEU A 5 0.62 -21.33 5.62
CA LEU A 5 1.17 -21.94 6.82
C LEU A 5 0.86 -21.05 8.02
N THR A 6 0.20 -21.61 9.03
CA THR A 6 -0.07 -20.95 10.31
C THR A 6 0.80 -21.58 11.40
N ASP A 7 1.63 -20.77 12.06
CA ASP A 7 2.40 -21.21 13.22
C ASP A 7 1.46 -21.47 14.40
N ILE A 8 1.44 -22.70 14.91
CA ILE A 8 0.66 -23.12 16.08
C ILE A 8 1.55 -23.43 17.31
N GLY A 9 2.81 -22.97 17.28
CA GLY A 9 3.79 -23.09 18.35
C GLY A 9 4.87 -24.12 18.03
N ASP A 10 4.54 -25.40 18.19
CA ASP A 10 5.47 -26.52 17.96
C ASP A 10 5.45 -27.05 16.51
N GLN A 11 4.43 -26.66 15.74
CA GLN A 11 4.15 -27.14 14.39
C GLN A 11 3.56 -26.00 13.52
N PHE A 12 3.47 -26.25 12.21
CA PHE A 12 2.72 -25.40 11.29
C PHE A 12 1.48 -26.14 10.81
N LEU A 13 0.31 -25.51 10.92
CA LEU A 13 -0.88 -25.95 10.21
C LEU A 13 -0.77 -25.49 8.76
N VAL A 14 -0.94 -26.41 7.81
CA VAL A 14 -0.88 -26.12 6.38
C VAL A 14 -2.30 -26.16 5.80
N GLU A 15 -2.74 -25.04 5.24
CA GLU A 15 -4.03 -24.94 4.53
C GLU A 15 -3.80 -24.90 3.02
N GLU A 16 -4.51 -25.76 2.30
CA GLU A 16 -4.52 -25.81 0.84
C GLU A 16 -5.48 -24.76 0.28
N VAL A 17 -4.94 -23.73 -0.38
CA VAL A 17 -5.74 -22.58 -0.84
C VAL A 17 -6.16 -22.74 -2.30
N THR A 18 -5.29 -23.30 -3.15
CA THR A 18 -5.53 -23.47 -4.59
C THR A 18 -5.38 -24.94 -4.98
N ASP A 19 -5.89 -25.31 -6.16
CA ASP A 19 -5.73 -26.67 -6.69
C ASP A 19 -4.24 -27.04 -6.87
N LYS A 20 -3.38 -26.06 -7.21
CA LYS A 20 -1.92 -26.27 -7.24
C LYS A 20 -1.35 -26.59 -5.86
N GLY A 21 -1.89 -25.96 -4.81
CA GLY A 21 -1.56 -26.28 -3.42
C GLY A 21 -1.95 -27.72 -3.05
N LYS A 22 -3.17 -28.13 -3.40
CA LYS A 22 -3.67 -29.51 -3.19
C LYS A 22 -2.79 -30.54 -3.89
N GLU A 23 -2.46 -30.32 -5.16
CA GLU A 23 -1.57 -31.20 -5.92
C GLU A 23 -0.17 -31.29 -5.30
N LEU A 24 0.34 -30.20 -4.75
CA LEU A 24 1.65 -30.17 -4.11
C LEU A 24 1.63 -30.98 -2.80
N ILE A 25 0.59 -30.83 -1.98
CA ILE A 25 0.44 -31.58 -0.73
C ILE A 25 0.26 -33.07 -1.01
N ALA A 26 -0.54 -33.45 -2.01
CA ALA A 26 -0.73 -34.85 -2.40
C ALA A 26 0.57 -35.55 -2.84
N LYS A 27 1.56 -34.80 -3.35
CA LYS A 27 2.90 -35.31 -3.73
C LYS A 27 3.93 -35.24 -2.59
N THR A 28 3.58 -34.61 -1.47
CA THR A 28 4.48 -34.40 -0.34
C THR A 28 4.29 -35.53 0.68
N SER A 29 5.40 -36.11 1.13
CA SER A 29 5.41 -37.10 2.22
C SER A 29 5.84 -36.45 3.53
N GLY A 30 5.41 -37.03 4.67
CA GLY A 30 5.80 -36.55 6.01
C GLY A 30 4.85 -35.52 6.64
N LEU A 31 3.72 -35.22 6.00
CA LEU A 31 2.64 -34.44 6.59
C LEU A 31 1.71 -35.36 7.40
N LYS A 32 1.09 -34.79 8.44
CA LYS A 32 0.10 -35.46 9.28
C LYS A 32 -1.23 -34.74 9.12
N GLU A 33 -2.33 -35.50 9.16
CA GLU A 33 -3.67 -34.93 9.21
C GLU A 33 -3.82 -34.01 10.42
N ALA A 34 -4.43 -32.85 10.20
CA ALA A 34 -4.66 -31.89 11.27
C ALA A 34 -5.70 -32.42 12.25
N THR A 35 -5.44 -32.27 13.55
CA THR A 35 -6.43 -32.54 14.59
C THR A 35 -7.32 -31.33 14.82
N LYS A 36 -8.50 -31.52 15.42
CA LYS A 36 -9.36 -30.41 15.87
C LYS A 36 -8.64 -29.43 16.81
N THR A 37 -7.64 -29.92 17.55
CA THR A 37 -6.83 -29.09 18.45
C THR A 37 -5.90 -28.18 17.64
N ASP A 38 -5.33 -28.66 16.54
CA ASP A 38 -4.45 -27.88 15.66
C ASP A 38 -5.23 -26.76 14.96
N GLU A 39 -6.43 -27.08 14.47
CA GLU A 39 -7.35 -26.10 13.88
C GLU A 39 -7.75 -25.01 14.89
N ALA A 40 -8.05 -25.41 16.14
CA ALA A 40 -8.38 -24.46 17.20
C ALA A 40 -7.21 -23.53 17.54
N ARG A 41 -5.98 -24.07 17.64
CA ARG A 41 -4.76 -23.28 17.86
C ARG A 41 -4.50 -22.31 16.71
N ALA A 42 -4.66 -22.75 15.47
CA ALA A 42 -4.51 -21.89 14.30
C ALA A 42 -5.56 -20.77 14.27
N LYS A 43 -6.81 -21.07 14.64
CA LYS A 43 -7.88 -20.07 14.76
C LYS A 43 -7.54 -19.03 15.84
N GLU A 44 -7.12 -19.47 17.02
CA GLU A 44 -6.70 -18.58 18.11
C GLU A 44 -5.51 -17.69 17.70
N ALA A 45 -4.52 -18.24 17.00
CA ALA A 45 -3.37 -17.48 16.50
C ALA A 45 -3.81 -16.40 15.51
N LYS A 46 -4.71 -16.74 14.57
CA LYS A 46 -5.29 -15.79 13.60
C LYS A 46 -6.09 -14.69 14.30
N GLU A 47 -6.98 -15.05 15.22
CA GLU A 47 -7.80 -14.10 15.99
C GLU A 47 -6.94 -13.17 16.87
N THR A 48 -5.95 -13.73 17.56
CA THR A 48 -5.00 -12.97 18.37
C THR A 48 -4.22 -11.98 17.50
N SER A 49 -3.74 -12.41 16.33
CA SER A 49 -3.04 -11.53 15.39
C SER A 49 -3.97 -10.42 14.85
N HIS A 50 -5.20 -10.77 14.50
CA HIS A 50 -6.19 -9.80 14.04
C HIS A 50 -6.51 -8.75 15.13
N ASN A 51 -6.70 -9.19 16.37
CA ASN A 51 -7.04 -8.32 17.49
C ASN A 51 -5.89 -7.40 17.94
N LYS A 52 -4.64 -7.68 17.54
CA LYS A 52 -3.51 -6.75 17.71
C LYS A 52 -3.62 -5.49 16.83
N VAL A 53 -4.44 -5.53 15.77
CA VAL A 53 -4.69 -4.37 14.91
C VAL A 53 -5.78 -3.50 15.56
N THR A 54 -5.35 -2.53 16.36
CA THR A 54 -6.25 -1.66 17.13
C THR A 54 -6.78 -0.48 16.33
N ARG A 55 -5.98 0.04 15.40
CA ARG A 55 -6.36 1.21 14.61
C ARG A 55 -7.27 0.81 13.45
N LYS A 56 -8.43 1.45 13.38
CA LYS A 56 -9.41 1.29 12.29
C LYS A 56 -9.64 2.63 11.61
N ILE A 57 -9.81 2.60 10.30
CA ILE A 57 -10.13 3.77 9.49
C ILE A 57 -11.50 3.49 8.88
N ASN A 58 -12.45 4.40 9.05
CA ASN A 58 -13.70 4.31 8.29
C ASN A 58 -13.45 4.83 6.87
N THR A 59 -13.59 3.95 5.89
CA THR A 59 -13.42 4.28 4.47
C THR A 59 -14.75 4.54 3.76
N GLU A 60 -15.87 4.46 4.47
CA GLU A 60 -17.19 4.76 3.91
C GLU A 60 -17.30 6.24 3.51
N GLY A 61 -17.69 6.49 2.26
CA GLY A 61 -17.81 7.84 1.68
C GLY A 61 -16.50 8.63 1.61
N ILE A 62 -15.35 7.95 1.67
CA ILE A 62 -14.04 8.62 1.66
C ILE A 62 -13.71 9.24 0.30
N GLU A 63 -14.22 8.62 -0.76
CA GLU A 63 -14.08 9.05 -2.14
C GLU A 63 -14.68 10.46 -2.33
N ASP A 64 -15.97 10.60 -1.99
CA ASP A 64 -16.70 11.87 -2.04
C ASP A 64 -16.03 12.98 -1.21
N LYS A 65 -15.51 12.64 -0.02
CA LYS A 65 -14.80 13.60 0.84
C LYS A 65 -13.49 14.08 0.21
N LEU A 66 -12.74 13.17 -0.42
CA LEU A 66 -11.48 13.51 -1.09
C LEU A 66 -11.71 14.34 -2.34
N LEU A 67 -12.76 14.05 -3.11
CA LEU A 67 -13.18 14.90 -4.23
C LEU A 67 -13.60 16.29 -3.76
N ALA A 68 -14.39 16.36 -2.68
CA ALA A 68 -14.90 17.61 -2.14
C ALA A 68 -13.79 18.56 -1.67
N CYS A 69 -12.68 18.03 -1.14
CA CYS A 69 -11.53 18.81 -0.66
C CYS A 69 -10.33 18.76 -1.63
N PHE A 70 -10.53 18.34 -2.89
CA PHE A 70 -9.43 18.11 -3.82
C PHE A 70 -8.59 19.38 -4.05
N ASP A 71 -9.25 20.52 -4.22
CA ASP A 71 -8.60 21.82 -4.46
C ASP A 71 -8.53 22.71 -3.20
N ASP A 72 -8.72 22.13 -2.01
CA ASP A 72 -8.50 22.82 -0.73
C ASP A 72 -7.00 22.94 -0.44
N GLU A 73 -6.38 23.99 -0.98
CA GLU A 73 -4.94 24.23 -0.86
C GLU A 73 -4.49 24.36 0.61
N ASP A 74 -5.20 25.13 1.42
CA ASP A 74 -4.87 25.34 2.85
C ASP A 74 -4.81 24.01 3.61
N TYR A 75 -5.77 23.14 3.37
CA TYR A 75 -5.78 21.79 3.92
C TYR A 75 -4.56 20.98 3.46
N TRP A 76 -4.31 20.90 2.15
CA TRP A 76 -3.23 20.08 1.62
C TRP A 76 -1.84 20.60 1.97
N GLU A 77 -1.66 21.92 2.05
CA GLU A 77 -0.41 22.52 2.54
C GLU A 77 -0.12 22.14 3.98
N LYS A 78 -1.15 22.21 4.85
CA LYS A 78 -1.04 21.78 6.24
C LYS A 78 -0.70 20.29 6.35
N ILE A 79 -1.36 19.44 5.58
CA ILE A 79 -1.08 17.99 5.52
C ILE A 79 0.33 17.71 5.00
N ALA A 80 0.79 18.45 4.00
CA ALA A 80 2.09 18.25 3.38
C ALA A 80 3.25 18.89 4.15
N ALA A 81 2.98 19.78 5.12
CA ALA A 81 3.99 20.56 5.83
C ALA A 81 5.16 19.70 6.34
N LYS A 82 4.86 18.62 7.06
CA LYS A 82 5.87 17.68 7.62
C LYS A 82 6.58 16.85 6.55
N CYS A 83 5.96 16.61 5.40
CA CYS A 83 6.52 15.74 4.38
C CYS A 83 7.82 16.33 3.82
N ILE A 84 8.85 15.49 3.69
CA ILE A 84 10.15 15.84 3.10
C ILE A 84 10.36 15.20 1.70
N SER A 85 9.29 14.67 1.09
CA SER A 85 9.34 14.05 -0.25
C SER A 85 10.39 12.94 -0.44
N CYS A 86 10.76 12.21 0.62
CA CYS A 86 11.78 11.15 0.55
C CYS A 86 11.36 9.87 -0.20
N GLY A 87 10.09 9.69 -0.55
CA GLY A 87 9.61 8.56 -1.34
C GLY A 87 9.58 7.20 -0.63
N ILE A 88 10.10 7.04 0.60
CA ILE A 88 10.17 5.75 1.31
C ILE A 88 8.82 5.02 1.39
N CYS A 89 7.73 5.77 1.55
CA CYS A 89 6.39 5.23 1.59
C CYS A 89 5.94 4.57 0.28
N THR A 90 6.48 4.97 -0.88
CA THR A 90 6.21 4.33 -2.17
C THR A 90 6.93 2.98 -2.26
N PHE A 91 8.21 2.94 -1.91
CA PHE A 91 9.03 1.72 -2.01
C PHE A 91 8.62 0.61 -1.03
N LEU A 92 7.97 0.94 0.09
CA LEU A 92 7.49 -0.04 1.07
C LEU A 92 6.05 -0.52 0.83
N CYS A 93 5.29 0.23 0.05
CA CYS A 93 3.87 0.00 -0.11
C CYS A 93 3.62 -1.07 -1.16
N PRO A 94 2.86 -2.14 -0.84
CA PRO A 94 2.66 -3.25 -1.77
C PRO A 94 1.70 -2.89 -2.91
N THR A 95 0.98 -1.77 -2.80
CA THR A 95 0.04 -1.28 -3.80
C THR A 95 0.62 -0.15 -4.65
N CYS A 96 1.87 0.26 -4.40
CA CYS A 96 2.54 1.28 -5.20
C CYS A 96 3.24 0.64 -6.39
N TYR A 97 3.08 1.26 -7.55
CA TYR A 97 3.62 0.78 -8.83
C TYR A 97 4.23 1.91 -9.67
N CYS A 98 4.65 3.01 -9.03
CA CYS A 98 5.34 4.10 -9.72
C CYS A 98 6.68 3.61 -10.27
N PHE A 99 6.92 3.90 -11.54
CA PHE A 99 8.16 3.57 -12.23
C PHE A 99 8.50 4.67 -13.22
N ASP A 100 9.76 4.69 -13.62
CA ASP A 100 10.27 5.54 -14.69
C ASP A 100 10.93 4.68 -15.77
N ILE A 101 11.04 5.22 -16.99
CA ILE A 101 11.69 4.58 -18.13
C ILE A 101 12.88 5.45 -18.51
N ASN A 102 14.07 4.88 -18.36
CA ASN A 102 15.32 5.58 -18.64
C ASN A 102 15.98 5.00 -19.90
N ASP A 103 16.49 5.90 -20.74
CA ASP A 103 17.25 5.61 -21.95
C ASP A 103 18.71 6.04 -21.73
N GLU A 104 19.64 5.09 -21.72
CA GLU A 104 21.07 5.34 -21.52
C GLU A 104 21.85 4.98 -22.78
N LEU A 105 22.78 5.86 -23.19
CA LEU A 105 23.66 5.63 -24.34
C LEU A 105 25.09 5.41 -23.86
N VAL A 106 25.61 4.19 -24.01
CA VAL A 106 26.99 3.85 -23.67
C VAL A 106 27.72 3.39 -24.92
N LYS A 107 28.77 4.12 -25.32
CA LYS A 107 29.67 3.75 -26.45
C LYS A 107 28.93 3.33 -27.74
N LYS A 108 27.92 4.13 -28.14
CA LYS A 108 27.04 3.90 -29.33
C LYS A 108 26.05 2.73 -29.21
N GLN A 109 25.88 2.14 -28.03
CA GLN A 109 24.82 1.18 -27.74
C GLN A 109 23.81 1.84 -26.79
N GLY A 110 22.54 1.84 -27.19
CA GLY A 110 21.44 2.33 -26.36
C GLY A 110 20.83 1.19 -25.54
N THR A 111 20.51 1.46 -24.28
CA THR A 111 19.69 0.57 -23.46
C THR A 111 18.50 1.34 -22.91
N ARG A 112 17.34 0.69 -22.89
CA ARG A 112 16.13 1.18 -22.24
C ARG A 112 15.80 0.26 -21.08
N PHE A 113 15.64 0.81 -19.89
CA PHE A 113 15.27 0.04 -18.72
C PHE A 113 14.21 0.75 -17.89
N ARG A 114 13.42 -0.06 -17.18
CA ARG A 114 12.43 0.40 -16.21
C ARG A 114 13.05 0.41 -14.82
N SER A 115 13.04 1.55 -14.16
CA SER A 115 13.47 1.73 -12.77
C SER A 115 12.28 2.03 -11.87
N TRP A 116 12.35 1.62 -10.61
CA TRP A 116 11.37 2.04 -9.62
C TRP A 116 11.48 3.54 -9.37
N ASP A 117 10.35 4.22 -9.20
CA ASP A 117 10.31 5.64 -8.95
C ASP A 117 9.17 6.02 -7.97
N SER A 118 9.03 7.30 -7.62
CA SER A 118 8.02 7.78 -6.67
C SER A 118 7.29 9.01 -7.16
N CYS A 119 5.95 8.95 -7.14
CA CYS A 119 5.08 10.10 -7.36
C CYS A 119 5.29 11.25 -6.34
N ALA A 120 6.06 11.03 -5.27
CA ALA A 120 6.41 12.05 -4.28
C ALA A 120 7.57 12.96 -4.74
N PHE A 121 8.36 12.53 -5.73
CA PHE A 121 9.49 13.29 -6.26
C PHE A 121 9.02 14.39 -7.20
N SER A 122 9.68 15.55 -7.15
CA SER A 122 9.32 16.72 -7.94
C SER A 122 9.50 16.50 -9.44
N VAL A 123 10.36 15.56 -9.86
CA VAL A 123 10.63 15.28 -11.27
C VAL A 123 9.66 14.28 -11.90
N TYR A 124 8.91 13.51 -11.10
CA TYR A 124 8.09 12.39 -11.58
C TYR A 124 7.03 12.79 -12.62
N THR A 125 6.47 14.01 -12.50
CA THR A 125 5.50 14.56 -13.45
C THR A 125 6.04 15.69 -14.30
N LYS A 126 7.35 15.91 -14.27
CA LYS A 126 7.95 16.99 -15.03
C LYS A 126 7.91 16.62 -16.52
N MET A 127 7.19 17.43 -17.28
CA MET A 127 7.15 17.39 -18.74
C MET A 127 8.09 18.48 -19.30
N PRO A 128 8.41 18.49 -20.61
CA PRO A 128 9.32 19.47 -21.18
C PRO A 128 8.97 20.94 -20.91
N MET A 129 7.67 21.27 -20.80
CA MET A 129 7.17 22.64 -20.63
C MET A 129 6.55 22.92 -19.27
N GLU A 130 6.04 21.89 -18.58
CA GLU A 130 5.21 22.07 -17.39
C GLU A 130 5.49 20.98 -16.35
N ASN A 131 5.20 21.27 -15.09
CA ASN A 131 5.11 20.27 -14.03
C ASN A 131 3.75 20.37 -13.32
N PRO A 132 2.77 19.52 -13.66
CA PRO A 132 1.42 19.57 -13.11
C PRO A 132 1.34 19.38 -11.58
N ARG A 133 2.43 18.87 -10.97
CA ARG A 133 2.54 18.66 -9.51
C ARG A 133 3.85 19.26 -8.98
N LEU A 134 4.11 20.51 -9.34
CA LEU A 134 5.29 21.26 -8.91
C LEU A 134 5.33 21.45 -7.38
N GLU A 135 4.20 21.77 -6.77
CA GLU A 135 4.10 22.00 -5.33
C GLU A 135 4.09 20.67 -4.56
N LYS A 136 4.72 20.67 -3.38
CA LYS A 136 4.80 19.50 -2.50
C LYS A 136 3.42 19.00 -2.11
N TRP A 137 2.50 19.92 -1.83
CA TRP A 137 1.16 19.58 -1.40
C TRP A 137 0.38 18.84 -2.50
N ARG A 138 0.54 19.21 -3.78
CA ARG A 138 -0.08 18.50 -4.92
C ARG A 138 0.39 17.05 -5.02
N ARG A 139 1.67 16.78 -4.74
CA ARG A 139 2.23 15.42 -4.73
C ARG A 139 1.75 14.60 -3.53
N VAL A 140 1.63 15.22 -2.35
CA VAL A 140 1.07 14.57 -1.16
C VAL A 140 -0.42 14.26 -1.36
N ARG A 141 -1.21 15.22 -1.88
CA ARG A 141 -2.58 15.01 -2.31
C ARG A 141 -2.69 13.83 -3.26
N GLN A 142 -1.86 13.81 -4.32
CA GLN A 142 -1.85 12.72 -5.29
C GLN A 142 -1.64 11.36 -4.61
N LYS A 143 -0.71 11.24 -3.67
CA LYS A 143 -0.46 9.99 -2.95
C LYS A 143 -1.71 9.49 -2.23
N VAL A 144 -2.51 10.39 -1.65
CA VAL A 144 -3.74 10.06 -0.93
C VAL A 144 -4.86 9.73 -1.91
N CYS A 145 -5.18 10.65 -2.83
CA CYS A 145 -6.24 10.47 -3.83
C CYS A 145 -5.99 9.26 -4.73
N HIS A 146 -4.74 8.97 -5.11
CA HIS A 146 -4.46 7.76 -5.89
C HIS A 146 -4.88 6.50 -5.17
N LYS A 147 -4.78 6.45 -3.84
CA LYS A 147 -5.11 5.24 -3.07
C LYS A 147 -6.59 5.09 -2.76
N PHE A 148 -7.24 6.20 -2.48
CA PHE A 148 -8.58 6.25 -1.89
C PHE A 148 -9.64 6.87 -2.79
N GLU A 149 -9.26 7.37 -3.98
CA GLU A 149 -10.17 7.98 -4.96
C GLU A 149 -9.93 7.38 -6.34
N PHE A 150 -8.81 7.70 -6.99
CA PHE A 150 -8.59 7.36 -8.40
C PHE A 150 -8.45 5.86 -8.69
N TYR A 151 -7.81 5.12 -7.78
CA TYR A 151 -7.69 3.67 -7.94
C TYR A 151 -9.03 2.97 -7.70
N PRO A 152 -9.81 3.28 -6.64
CA PRO A 152 -11.20 2.86 -6.53
C PRO A 152 -12.07 3.19 -7.74
N MET A 153 -12.01 4.41 -8.29
CA MET A 153 -12.75 4.78 -9.50
C MET A 153 -12.49 3.83 -10.68
N THR A 154 -11.28 3.29 -10.79
CA THR A 154 -10.85 2.45 -11.92
C THR A 154 -11.06 0.97 -11.66
N PHE A 155 -10.78 0.50 -10.44
CA PHE A 155 -10.69 -0.92 -10.10
C PHE A 155 -11.70 -1.36 -9.03
N ASN A 156 -12.53 -0.45 -8.54
CA ASN A 156 -13.50 -0.68 -7.46
C ASN A 156 -12.88 -1.26 -6.18
N VAL A 157 -11.63 -0.90 -5.89
CA VAL A 157 -10.85 -1.38 -4.74
C VAL A 157 -9.97 -0.26 -4.19
N ILE A 158 -9.85 -0.14 -2.88
CA ILE A 158 -8.92 0.78 -2.22
C ILE A 158 -7.48 0.26 -2.33
N ALA A 159 -6.56 1.09 -2.85
CA ALA A 159 -5.14 0.74 -2.96
C ALA A 159 -4.36 1.01 -1.66
N CYS A 160 -4.91 0.58 -0.52
CA CYS A 160 -4.28 0.62 0.80
C CYS A 160 -4.68 -0.63 1.60
N THR A 161 -3.70 -1.43 2.00
CA THR A 161 -3.93 -2.67 2.77
C THR A 161 -3.91 -2.47 4.28
N GLY A 162 -3.80 -1.23 4.77
CA GLY A 162 -3.72 -0.93 6.21
C GLY A 162 -2.44 -1.41 6.91
N CYS A 163 -1.41 -1.85 6.18
CA CYS A 163 -0.20 -2.46 6.78
C CYS A 163 0.69 -1.52 7.61
N GLY A 164 0.46 -0.20 7.59
CA GLY A 164 1.18 0.79 8.42
C GLY A 164 2.66 1.00 8.11
N ARG A 165 3.28 0.27 7.17
CA ARG A 165 4.72 0.38 6.85
C ARG A 165 5.13 1.79 6.44
N CYS A 166 4.27 2.49 5.70
CA CYS A 166 4.50 3.86 5.26
C CYS A 166 4.52 4.88 6.41
N ILE A 167 3.88 4.57 7.54
CA ILE A 167 3.87 5.40 8.76
C ILE A 167 5.09 5.05 9.61
N ARG A 168 5.28 3.76 9.90
CA ARG A 168 6.34 3.26 10.80
C ARG A 168 7.75 3.65 10.36
N LEU A 169 8.00 3.68 9.05
CA LEU A 169 9.32 4.00 8.49
C LEU A 169 9.40 5.44 7.97
N CYS A 170 8.39 6.28 8.21
CA CYS A 170 8.46 7.67 7.83
C CYS A 170 9.40 8.44 8.77
N PRO A 171 10.45 9.14 8.27
CA PRO A 171 11.38 9.88 9.13
C PRO A 171 10.74 11.06 9.86
N VAL A 172 9.55 11.48 9.43
CA VAL A 172 8.80 12.62 9.97
C VAL A 172 7.44 12.21 10.54
N ASN A 173 7.20 10.90 10.71
CA ASN A 173 5.94 10.34 11.21
C ASN A 173 4.69 10.90 10.47
N TRP A 174 4.79 11.07 9.15
CA TRP A 174 3.65 11.48 8.34
C TRP A 174 2.64 10.34 8.26
N ASP A 175 1.41 10.61 8.65
CA ASP A 175 0.38 9.61 8.87
C ASP A 175 -0.77 9.77 7.87
N ILE A 176 -0.90 8.79 6.98
CA ILE A 176 -1.96 8.76 5.97
C ILE A 176 -3.34 8.63 6.61
N ALA A 177 -3.46 7.92 7.72
CA ALA A 177 -4.73 7.67 8.37
C ALA A 177 -5.22 8.92 9.12
N GLN A 178 -4.31 9.69 9.74
CA GLN A 178 -4.64 11.01 10.28
C GLN A 178 -5.14 11.95 9.18
N THR A 179 -4.55 11.88 7.99
CA THR A 179 -5.00 12.68 6.83
C THR A 179 -6.45 12.33 6.45
N LEU A 180 -6.84 11.06 6.49
CA LEU A 180 -8.20 10.65 6.18
C LEU A 180 -9.20 11.05 7.28
N GLU A 181 -8.78 10.96 8.54
CA GLU A 181 -9.57 11.38 9.71
C GLU A 181 -9.80 12.91 9.74
N SER A 182 -8.86 13.68 9.21
CA SER A 182 -8.91 15.16 9.20
C SER A 182 -9.55 15.77 7.96
N LEU A 183 -10.12 14.98 7.05
CA LEU A 183 -10.75 15.51 5.85
C LEU A 183 -11.85 16.52 6.23
N PRO A 184 -11.86 17.72 5.63
CA PRO A 184 -12.87 18.72 5.96
C PRO A 184 -14.25 18.18 5.57
N VAL A 185 -15.20 18.31 6.48
CA VAL A 185 -16.61 18.05 6.17
C VAL A 185 -17.09 19.24 5.35
N LYS A 186 -17.52 19.01 4.10
CA LYS A 186 -18.25 20.05 3.37
C LYS A 186 -19.51 20.38 4.18
N VAL A 187 -19.61 21.64 4.62
CA VAL A 187 -20.87 22.26 5.06
C VAL A 187 -21.78 22.40 3.84
#